data_AF-A0A962UTQ9-F1
#
_entry.id   AF-A0A962UTQ9-F1
#
_cell.length_a   1.000
_cell.length_b   1.000
_cell.length_c   1.000
_cell.angle_alpha   90.00
_cell.angle_beta   90.00
_cell.angle_gamma   90.00
#
_symmetry.space_group_name_H-M   'P 1'
#
loop_
_entity.id
_entity.type
_entity.pdbx_description
1 polymer ?
#
loop_
_entity_poly.entity_id
_entity_poly.type
_entity_poly.pdbx_seq_one_letter_code
_entity_poly.pdbx_strand_id
1 'polypeptide(L)'
;MISVRVAMKFGHEPLKRTPVVLELDAEDQPVGPVLTDRSGVAVFDLPPASGKVLVSGVERFHGRLDGEIAIELWSATQSADDSTGSPGVFPAGSNAYPGMTTQAIEVGGREVLTDSEGYLVDPADWSEAFARALAGREGLVLNAEHWEVIRFLREHYSRHGTQASVRDMIRHFRKVWDEEHGTNRYLHRLFPRGGPQKQGNRLAGLLRTKGEH
;
A
#
# COMPACT_ATOMS: atom_id res chain seq x y z
N MET A 1 29.00 11.94 6.44
CA MET A 1 27.88 11.67 7.35
C MET A 1 26.65 11.46 6.49
N ILE A 2 26.02 10.31 6.63
CA ILE A 2 24.81 9.94 5.89
C ILE A 2 23.62 10.16 6.81
N SER A 3 22.59 10.86 6.35
CA SER A 3 21.33 11.00 7.08
C SER A 3 20.15 10.53 6.23
N VAL A 4 19.17 9.93 6.88
CA VAL A 4 17.95 9.44 6.24
C VAL A 4 16.77 10.13 6.90
N ARG A 5 16.05 10.96 6.15
CA ARG A 5 14.81 11.59 6.60
C ARG A 5 13.64 10.72 6.18
N VAL A 6 12.87 10.24 7.14
CA VAL A 6 11.66 9.45 6.92
C VAL A 6 10.45 10.29 7.32
N ALA A 7 9.55 10.50 6.37
CA ALA A 7 8.30 11.22 6.58
C ALA A 7 7.14 10.51 5.91
N MET A 8 5.93 10.81 6.36
CA MET A 8 4.73 10.46 5.61
C MET A 8 4.75 11.23 4.30
N LYS A 9 4.56 10.53 3.19
CA LYS A 9 4.39 11.12 1.86
C LYS A 9 3.26 12.15 1.84
N PHE A 10 2.24 11.92 2.67
CA PHE A 10 1.13 12.85 2.84
C PHE A 10 1.22 13.59 4.17
N GLY A 11 1.06 14.92 4.08
CA GLY A 11 1.22 15.83 5.21
C GLY A 11 2.68 16.10 5.59
N HIS A 12 3.64 15.43 4.93
CA HIS A 12 5.08 15.53 5.21
C HIS A 12 5.42 15.38 6.70
N GLU A 13 4.56 14.65 7.43
CA GLU A 13 4.72 14.48 8.86
C GLU A 13 5.93 13.59 9.14
N PRO A 14 6.90 14.05 9.95
CA PRO A 14 8.07 13.23 10.26
C PRO A 14 7.71 11.95 11.02
N LEU A 15 8.21 10.81 10.56
CA LEU A 15 7.97 9.52 11.20
C LEU A 15 9.05 9.26 12.25
N LYS A 16 8.66 9.31 13.52
CA LYS A 16 9.56 9.16 14.67
C LYS A 16 9.76 7.70 15.04
N ARG A 17 10.92 7.37 15.61
CA ARG A 17 11.29 6.01 16.06
C ARG A 17 11.15 4.95 14.96
N THR A 18 11.25 5.36 13.71
CA THR A 18 11.20 4.44 12.57
C THR A 18 12.60 3.84 12.40
N PRO A 19 12.75 2.52 12.41
CA PRO A 19 14.06 1.89 12.27
C PRO A 19 14.55 2.03 10.82
N VAL A 20 15.78 2.54 10.68
CA VAL A 20 16.48 2.67 9.41
C VAL A 20 17.75 1.81 9.47
N VAL A 21 18.00 1.05 8.41
CA VAL A 21 19.18 0.21 8.23
C VAL A 21 19.82 0.57 6.90
N LEU A 22 21.16 0.62 6.85
CA LEU A 22 21.92 0.75 5.62
C LEU A 22 22.57 -0.58 5.28
N GLU A 23 22.44 -1.05 4.05
CA GLU A 23 23.23 -2.15 3.50
C GLU A 23 24.23 -1.55 2.51
N LEU A 24 25.53 -1.60 2.80
CA LEU A 24 26.56 -1.01 1.94
C LEU A 24 27.05 -2.05 0.94
N ASP A 25 27.21 -1.70 -0.33
CA ASP A 25 27.61 -2.68 -1.37
C ASP A 25 29.00 -3.28 -1.13
N ALA A 26 29.87 -2.57 -0.40
CA ALA A 26 31.24 -3.00 -0.10
C ALA A 26 31.37 -3.78 1.21
N GLU A 27 30.31 -3.88 2.02
CA GLU A 27 30.33 -4.50 3.35
C GLU A 27 29.21 -5.54 3.44
N ASP A 28 29.54 -6.78 3.81
CA ASP A 28 28.55 -7.86 3.91
C ASP A 28 27.58 -7.72 5.11
N GLN A 29 27.82 -6.77 6.02
CA GLN A 29 26.97 -6.56 7.21
C GLN A 29 26.17 -5.25 7.15
N PRO A 30 24.86 -5.30 7.44
CA PRO A 30 24.03 -4.11 7.53
C PRO A 30 24.45 -3.23 8.73
N VAL A 31 24.40 -1.91 8.54
CA VAL A 31 24.63 -0.91 9.59
C VAL A 31 23.30 -0.40 10.13
N GLY A 32 23.06 -0.60 11.43
CA GLY A 32 21.83 -0.20 12.11
C GLY A 32 21.23 -1.33 12.96
N PRO A 33 19.95 -1.23 13.38
CA PRO A 33 19.02 -0.17 13.07
C PRO A 33 19.28 1.12 13.86
N VAL A 34 19.23 2.27 13.18
CA VAL A 34 19.18 3.59 13.80
C VAL A 34 17.74 4.07 13.77
N LEU A 35 17.21 4.47 14.93
CA LEU A 35 15.85 5.00 15.02
C LEU A 35 15.82 6.47 14.62
N THR A 36 14.83 6.85 13.81
CA THR A 36 14.59 8.27 13.51
C THR A 36 14.23 9.06 14.77
N ASP A 37 14.70 10.31 14.84
CA ASP A 37 14.44 11.22 15.94
C ASP A 37 13.04 11.89 15.85
N ARG A 38 12.81 12.98 16.60
CA ARG A 38 11.56 13.73 16.57
C ARG A 38 11.30 14.46 15.24
N SER A 39 12.35 14.71 14.46
CA SER A 39 12.29 15.32 13.14
C SER A 39 12.25 14.30 12.01
N GLY A 40 12.15 13.00 12.34
CA GLY A 40 12.09 11.91 11.38
C GLY A 40 13.45 11.56 10.77
N VAL A 41 14.56 12.00 11.37
CA VAL A 41 15.91 11.81 10.80
C VAL A 41 16.67 10.74 11.56
N ALA A 42 17.26 9.78 10.85
CA ALA A 42 18.26 8.83 11.34
C ALA A 42 19.63 9.24 10.80
N VAL A 43 20.66 9.27 11.65
CA VAL A 43 22.01 9.71 11.30
C VAL A 43 23.00 8.57 11.46
N PHE A 44 23.84 8.37 10.45
CA PHE A 44 24.90 7.37 10.42
C PHE A 44 26.25 8.08 10.27
N ASP A 45 27.14 7.84 11.23
CA ASP A 45 28.51 8.38 11.21
C ASP A 45 29.40 7.54 10.29
N LEU A 46 29.10 7.62 8.99
CA LEU A 46 29.77 6.91 7.92
C LEU A 46 30.20 7.88 6.81
N PRO A 47 31.31 7.56 6.10
CA PRO A 47 31.65 8.24 4.87
C PRO A 47 30.63 7.92 3.75
N PRO A 48 30.55 8.73 2.69
CA PRO A 48 29.70 8.44 1.54
C PRO A 48 30.00 7.07 0.91
N ALA A 49 28.96 6.32 0.56
CA ALA A 49 29.07 4.97 0.02
C ALA A 49 28.00 4.69 -1.05
N SER A 50 28.01 3.50 -1.63
CA SER A 50 26.90 2.98 -2.43
C SER A 50 26.20 1.88 -1.63
N GLY A 51 24.88 1.79 -1.75
CA GLY A 51 24.11 0.76 -1.07
C GLY A 51 22.63 1.05 -1.02
N LYS A 52 21.97 0.38 -0.08
CA LYS A 52 20.53 0.41 0.10
C LYS A 52 20.15 1.05 1.42
N VAL A 53 18.99 1.69 1.43
CA VAL A 53 18.34 2.15 2.67
C VAL A 53 17.10 1.31 2.89
N LEU A 54 17.07 0.63 4.02
CA LEU A 54 15.93 -0.12 4.48
C LEU A 54 15.22 0.66 5.58
N VAL A 55 13.91 0.87 5.44
CA VAL A 55 13.08 1.53 6.46
C VAL A 55 12.01 0.56 6.91
N SER A 56 11.99 0.25 8.21
CA SER A 56 11.16 -0.84 8.76
C SER A 56 11.38 -2.17 8.03
N GLY A 57 12.64 -2.46 7.69
CA GLY A 57 13.08 -3.66 6.98
C GLY A 57 12.88 -3.63 5.46
N VAL A 58 12.20 -2.62 4.91
CA VAL A 58 11.89 -2.57 3.46
C VAL A 58 12.94 -1.77 2.73
N GLU A 59 13.48 -2.30 1.63
CA GLU A 59 14.28 -1.50 0.71
C GLU A 59 13.44 -0.33 0.16
N ARG A 60 13.86 0.91 0.45
CA ARG A 60 13.20 2.15 0.02
C ARG A 60 14.03 2.96 -0.95
N PHE A 61 15.33 2.75 -0.95
CA PHE A 61 16.28 3.44 -1.79
C PHE A 61 17.47 2.53 -2.07
N HIS A 62 18.02 2.61 -3.27
CA HIS A 62 19.26 1.96 -3.65
C HIS A 62 20.04 2.92 -4.55
N GLY A 63 21.29 3.23 -4.17
CA GLY A 63 22.19 4.07 -4.95
C GLY A 63 23.28 4.69 -4.08
N ARG A 64 23.72 5.88 -4.47
CA ARG A 64 24.73 6.64 -3.71
C ARG A 64 24.12 7.15 -2.40
N LEU A 65 24.72 6.75 -1.29
CA LEU A 65 24.40 7.19 0.06
C LEU A 65 25.35 8.33 0.45
N ASP A 66 24.90 9.56 0.26
CA ASP A 66 25.69 10.77 0.52
C ASP A 66 24.75 11.91 0.94
N GLY A 67 25.11 12.63 2.01
CA GLY A 67 24.26 13.68 2.58
C GLY A 67 22.91 13.17 3.11
N GLU A 68 21.84 13.94 2.87
CA GLU A 68 20.48 13.62 3.30
C GLU A 68 19.70 12.88 2.21
N ILE A 69 19.19 11.69 2.55
CA ILE A 69 18.34 10.87 1.70
C ILE A 69 16.91 11.00 2.22
N ALA A 70 16.02 11.58 1.41
CA ALA A 70 14.61 11.71 1.76
C ALA A 70 13.82 10.45 1.35
N ILE A 71 13.12 9.87 2.30
CA ILE A 71 12.25 8.71 2.13
C ILE A 71 10.84 9.06 2.56
N GLU A 72 9.93 9.03 1.60
CA GLU A 72 8.51 9.30 1.82
C GLU A 72 7.71 8.00 1.87
N LEU A 73 7.08 7.72 3.02
CA LEU A 73 6.27 6.53 3.25
C LEU A 73 4.78 6.83 3.11
N TRP A 74 4.03 5.94 2.47
CA TRP A 74 2.58 6.05 2.35
C TRP A 74 1.86 5.66 3.64
N SER A 75 2.49 4.82 4.47
CA SER A 75 2.00 4.38 5.78
C SER A 75 3.18 4.06 6.69
N ALA A 76 3.02 4.31 7.99
CA ALA A 76 4.00 3.95 9.02
C ALA A 76 4.19 2.42 9.17
N THR A 77 3.24 1.60 8.72
CA THR A 77 3.24 0.14 8.90
C THR A 77 3.73 -0.66 7.70
N GLN A 78 4.22 0.00 6.64
CA GLN A 78 4.68 -0.72 5.46
C GLN A 78 6.02 -1.39 5.77
N SER A 79 5.95 -2.66 6.18
CA SER A 79 7.08 -3.58 6.35
C SER A 79 7.41 -4.25 5.02
N ALA A 80 8.64 -4.76 4.91
CA ALA A 80 9.12 -5.41 3.69
C ALA A 80 8.29 -6.65 3.46
N ASP A 81 8.33 -7.18 2.24
CA ASP A 81 7.85 -8.52 1.95
C ASP A 81 8.47 -9.53 2.93
N ASP A 82 7.81 -9.74 4.06
CA ASP A 82 7.72 -11.04 4.65
C ASP A 82 6.61 -11.73 3.89
N SER A 83 6.96 -12.84 3.25
CA SER A 83 6.05 -13.84 2.70
C SER A 83 5.18 -14.53 3.78
N THR A 84 4.88 -13.81 4.86
CA THR A 84 4.00 -14.12 5.97
C THR A 84 3.56 -12.78 6.56
N GLY A 85 2.67 -12.06 5.86
CA GLY A 85 2.11 -10.82 6.38
C GLY A 85 1.41 -11.08 7.71
N SER A 86 1.89 -10.47 8.80
CA SER A 86 1.06 -10.34 10.01
C SER A 86 -0.14 -9.46 9.65
N PRO A 87 -1.38 -9.95 9.81
CA PRO A 87 -2.54 -9.26 9.33
C PRO A 87 -2.74 -8.01 10.19
N GLY A 88 -2.70 -6.83 9.55
CA GLY A 88 -3.65 -5.80 9.95
C GLY A 88 -5.01 -6.48 9.96
N VAL A 89 -5.74 -6.41 11.08
CA VAL A 89 -6.88 -7.29 11.40
C VAL A 89 -8.04 -7.05 10.42
N PHE A 90 -7.90 -7.58 9.21
CA PHE A 90 -9.02 -7.99 8.37
C PHE A 90 -9.58 -9.26 9.02
N PRO A 91 -10.91 -9.46 9.04
CA PRO A 91 -11.46 -10.72 9.50
C PRO A 91 -10.86 -11.86 8.67
N ALA A 92 -9.97 -12.64 9.28
CA ALA A 92 -9.44 -13.86 8.71
C ALA A 92 -10.57 -14.91 8.73
N GLY A 93 -10.79 -15.55 7.58
CA GLY A 93 -11.86 -16.53 7.41
C GLY A 93 -12.39 -16.53 5.98
N SER A 94 -12.50 -17.73 5.41
CA SER A 94 -13.09 -17.91 4.09
C SER A 94 -14.53 -17.39 4.07
N ASN A 95 -14.84 -16.51 3.12
CA ASN A 95 -16.21 -16.09 2.83
C ASN A 95 -16.94 -17.08 1.90
N ALA A 96 -16.38 -18.27 1.69
CA ALA A 96 -17.01 -19.30 0.88
C ALA A 96 -18.33 -19.77 1.50
N TYR A 97 -19.37 -19.86 0.67
CA TYR A 97 -20.66 -20.43 1.04
C TYR A 97 -21.07 -21.52 0.04
N PRO A 98 -21.93 -22.49 0.44
CA PRO A 98 -22.38 -23.55 -0.46
C PRO A 98 -23.00 -23.00 -1.74
N GLY A 99 -22.49 -23.43 -2.90
CA GLY A 99 -22.94 -22.97 -4.21
C GLY A 99 -22.26 -21.69 -4.72
N MET A 100 -21.29 -21.13 -3.99
CA MET A 100 -20.49 -20.01 -4.47
C MET A 100 -19.65 -20.41 -5.68
N THR A 101 -19.79 -19.67 -6.78
CA THR A 101 -18.92 -19.84 -7.95
C THR A 101 -17.62 -19.07 -7.70
N THR A 102 -16.50 -19.78 -7.73
CA THR A 102 -15.17 -19.20 -7.52
C THR A 102 -14.36 -19.16 -8.81
N GLN A 103 -13.46 -18.19 -8.91
CA GLN A 103 -12.47 -18.06 -9.99
C GLN A 103 -11.06 -18.00 -9.38
N ALA A 104 -10.10 -18.69 -10.01
CA ALA A 104 -8.70 -18.63 -9.61
C ALA A 104 -7.98 -17.51 -10.38
N ILE A 105 -7.21 -16.69 -9.65
CA ILE A 105 -6.29 -15.68 -10.17
C ILE A 105 -4.87 -16.14 -9.86
N GLU A 106 -4.05 -16.31 -10.89
CA GLU A 106 -2.63 -16.65 -10.70
C GLU A 106 -1.86 -15.41 -10.25
N VAL A 107 -1.18 -15.51 -9.11
CA VAL A 107 -0.42 -14.42 -8.48
C VAL A 107 0.92 -14.98 -8.02
N GLY A 108 1.99 -14.72 -8.77
CA GLY A 108 3.34 -15.16 -8.36
C GLY A 108 3.48 -16.68 -8.18
N GLY A 109 2.81 -17.48 -9.02
CA GLY A 109 2.84 -18.94 -8.95
C GLY A 109 1.92 -19.58 -7.91
N ARG A 110 1.12 -18.79 -7.18
CA ARG A 110 0.02 -19.28 -6.33
C ARG A 110 -1.34 -18.90 -6.92
N GLU A 111 -2.34 -19.73 -6.66
CA GLU A 111 -3.74 -19.42 -7.00
C GLU A 111 -4.41 -18.67 -5.85
N VAL A 112 -5.01 -17.53 -6.18
CA VAL A 112 -5.85 -16.73 -5.27
C VAL A 112 -7.30 -16.85 -5.72
N LEU A 113 -8.20 -17.20 -4.81
CA LEU A 113 -9.61 -17.40 -5.14
C LEU A 113 -10.41 -16.11 -4.98
N THR A 114 -11.22 -15.82 -5.99
CA THR A 114 -12.26 -14.78 -5.94
C THR A 114 -13.63 -15.38 -6.20
N ASP A 115 -14.68 -14.64 -5.85
CA ASP A 115 -16.03 -14.90 -6.32
C ASP A 115 -16.21 -14.54 -7.81
N SER A 116 -17.40 -14.78 -8.35
CA SER A 116 -17.74 -14.45 -9.74
C SER A 116 -17.70 -12.96 -10.08
N GLU A 117 -17.74 -12.09 -9.08
CA GLU A 117 -17.61 -10.64 -9.22
C GLU A 117 -16.18 -10.16 -8.98
N GLY A 118 -15.25 -11.05 -8.63
CA GLY A 118 -13.83 -10.81 -8.40
C GLY A 118 -13.47 -10.38 -6.97
N TYR A 119 -14.39 -10.48 -6.00
CA TYR A 119 -14.08 -10.25 -4.59
C TYR A 119 -13.31 -11.44 -4.01
N LEU A 120 -12.30 -11.18 -3.20
CA LEU A 120 -11.52 -12.24 -2.54
C LEU A 120 -12.40 -13.16 -1.70
N VAL A 121 -12.18 -14.46 -1.84
CA VAL A 121 -12.77 -15.46 -0.94
C VAL A 121 -12.15 -15.32 0.46
N ASP A 122 -10.82 -15.22 0.53
CA ASP A 122 -10.09 -14.91 1.75
C ASP A 122 -9.45 -13.51 1.65
N PRO A 123 -9.87 -12.51 2.45
CA PRO A 123 -9.24 -11.20 2.49
C PRO A 123 -7.73 -11.24 2.78
N ALA A 124 -7.25 -12.26 3.48
CA ALA A 124 -5.83 -12.43 3.80
C ALA A 124 -4.97 -12.72 2.56
N ASP A 125 -5.58 -13.15 1.44
CA ASP A 125 -4.86 -13.38 0.19
C ASP A 125 -4.51 -12.10 -0.57
N TRP A 126 -5.01 -10.94 -0.11
CA TRP A 126 -4.74 -9.68 -0.78
C TRP A 126 -3.23 -9.37 -0.81
N SER A 127 -2.77 -8.93 -1.98
CA SER A 127 -1.42 -8.41 -2.19
C SER A 127 -1.46 -7.38 -3.33
N GLU A 128 -0.43 -6.55 -3.46
CA GLU A 128 -0.33 -5.66 -4.62
C GLU A 128 -0.27 -6.46 -5.94
N ALA A 129 0.36 -7.65 -5.92
CA ALA A 129 0.40 -8.55 -7.06
C ALA A 129 -1.00 -9.06 -7.44
N PHE A 130 -1.84 -9.42 -6.47
CA PHE A 130 -3.24 -9.76 -6.70
C PHE A 130 -4.01 -8.60 -7.34
N ALA A 131 -3.88 -7.38 -6.80
CA ALA A 131 -4.57 -6.21 -7.32
C ALA A 131 -4.18 -5.94 -8.80
N ARG A 132 -2.89 -6.09 -9.14
CA ARG A 132 -2.41 -5.98 -10.53
C ARG A 132 -2.98 -7.07 -11.43
N ALA A 133 -2.97 -8.33 -10.98
CA ALA A 133 -3.49 -9.45 -11.75
C ALA A 133 -4.99 -9.31 -12.03
N LEU A 134 -5.78 -8.93 -11.03
CA LEU A 134 -7.21 -8.68 -11.18
C LEU A 134 -7.48 -7.46 -12.08
N ALA A 135 -6.77 -6.35 -11.89
CA ALA A 135 -6.90 -5.18 -12.76
C ALA A 135 -6.58 -5.51 -14.22
N GLY A 136 -5.52 -6.30 -14.47
CA GLY A 136 -5.16 -6.78 -15.81
C GLY A 136 -6.26 -7.59 -16.46
N ARG A 137 -6.90 -8.52 -15.74
CA ARG A 137 -8.08 -9.27 -16.22
C ARG A 137 -9.27 -8.36 -16.54
N GLU A 138 -9.37 -7.23 -15.85
CA GLU A 138 -10.41 -6.24 -16.07
C GLU A 138 -10.09 -5.23 -17.18
N GLY A 139 -8.90 -5.32 -17.79
CA GLY A 139 -8.42 -4.37 -18.80
C GLY A 139 -8.00 -3.02 -18.22
N LEU A 140 -7.65 -2.97 -16.94
CA LEU A 140 -7.21 -1.77 -16.23
C LEU A 140 -5.72 -1.85 -15.89
N VAL A 141 -4.96 -0.81 -16.23
CA VAL A 141 -3.57 -0.65 -15.82
C VAL A 141 -3.50 0.28 -14.61
N LEU A 142 -3.00 -0.23 -13.49
CA LEU A 142 -2.91 0.54 -12.24
C LEU A 142 -1.75 1.53 -12.28
N ASN A 143 -2.07 2.80 -12.55
CA ASN A 143 -1.15 3.93 -12.39
C ASN A 143 -1.03 4.38 -10.92
N ALA A 144 -0.22 5.41 -10.65
CA ALA A 144 -0.02 5.96 -9.32
C ALA A 144 -1.35 6.34 -8.63
N GLU A 145 -2.24 7.08 -9.28
CA GLU A 145 -3.51 7.54 -8.71
C GLU A 145 -4.43 6.37 -8.33
N HIS A 146 -4.46 5.28 -9.12
CA HIS A 146 -5.21 4.08 -8.74
C HIS A 146 -4.68 3.50 -7.43
N TRP A 147 -3.36 3.45 -7.27
CA TRP A 147 -2.73 2.98 -6.03
C TRP A 147 -3.06 3.87 -4.84
N GLU A 148 -3.16 5.18 -5.03
CA GLU A 148 -3.57 6.09 -3.96
C GLU A 148 -5.00 5.81 -3.49
N VAL A 149 -5.94 5.61 -4.42
CA VAL A 149 -7.32 5.25 -4.08
C VAL A 149 -7.39 3.89 -3.40
N ILE A 150 -6.72 2.87 -3.95
CA ILE A 150 -6.69 1.51 -3.38
C ILE A 150 -6.17 1.55 -1.93
N ARG A 151 -5.07 2.26 -1.69
CA ARG A 151 -4.47 2.38 -0.35
C ARG A 151 -5.35 3.20 0.60
N PHE A 152 -5.95 4.29 0.13
CA PHE A 152 -6.92 5.06 0.90
C PHE A 152 -8.09 4.19 1.38
N LEU A 153 -8.66 3.36 0.49
CA LEU A 153 -9.77 2.48 0.83
C LEU A 153 -9.39 1.46 1.90
N ARG A 154 -8.20 0.85 1.78
CA ARG A 154 -7.67 -0.10 2.78
C ARG A 154 -7.45 0.56 4.13
N GLU A 155 -6.86 1.75 4.14
CA GLU A 155 -6.60 2.50 5.37
C GLU A 155 -7.91 2.94 6.04
N HIS A 156 -8.86 3.46 5.26
CA HIS A 156 -10.17 3.84 5.78
C HIS A 156 -10.87 2.65 6.43
N TYR A 157 -10.88 1.49 5.77
CA TYR A 157 -11.47 0.28 6.33
C TYR A 157 -10.76 -0.15 7.61
N SER A 158 -9.42 -0.14 7.63
CA SER A 158 -8.64 -0.49 8.82
C SER A 158 -8.91 0.45 10.02
N ARG A 159 -9.18 1.74 9.77
CA ARG A 159 -9.43 2.74 10.82
C ARG A 159 -10.88 2.74 11.31
N HIS A 160 -11.83 2.55 10.41
CA HIS A 160 -13.24 2.80 10.68
C HIS A 160 -14.10 1.53 10.71
N GLY A 161 -13.54 0.38 10.30
CA GLY A 161 -14.28 -0.89 10.15
C GLY A 161 -15.34 -0.88 9.05
N THR A 162 -15.40 0.19 8.24
CA THR A 162 -16.40 0.39 7.19
C THR A 162 -15.74 0.90 5.91
N GLN A 163 -16.32 0.55 4.77
CA GLN A 163 -15.85 1.03 3.47
C GLN A 163 -16.09 2.53 3.33
N ALA A 164 -15.17 3.23 2.68
CA ALA A 164 -15.31 4.67 2.45
C ALA A 164 -16.44 4.95 1.47
N SER A 165 -17.22 6.00 1.72
CA SER A 165 -18.20 6.47 0.74
C SER A 165 -17.51 7.27 -0.38
N VAL A 166 -18.19 7.43 -1.53
CA VAL A 166 -17.73 8.32 -2.61
C VAL A 166 -17.53 9.75 -2.12
N ARG A 167 -18.32 10.20 -1.15
CA ARG A 167 -18.17 11.54 -0.55
C ARG A 167 -16.89 11.66 0.27
N ASP A 168 -16.51 10.61 0.98
CA ASP A 168 -15.26 10.58 1.75
C ASP A 168 -14.05 10.58 0.82
N MET A 169 -14.12 9.79 -0.27
CA MET A 169 -13.10 9.79 -1.33
C MET A 169 -12.95 11.17 -1.97
N ILE A 170 -14.04 11.80 -2.40
CA ILE A 170 -14.01 13.15 -2.97
C ILE A 170 -13.41 14.16 -1.99
N ARG A 171 -13.85 14.15 -0.73
CA ARG A 171 -13.33 15.06 0.31
C ARG A 171 -11.83 14.86 0.53
N HIS A 172 -11.37 13.61 0.52
CA HIS A 172 -9.96 13.27 0.68
C HIS A 172 -9.14 13.70 -0.53
N PHE A 173 -9.52 13.24 -1.72
CA PHE A 173 -8.75 13.47 -2.96
C PHE A 173 -8.78 14.91 -3.46
N ARG A 174 -9.77 15.73 -3.06
CA ARG A 174 -9.69 17.19 -3.27
C ARG A 174 -8.55 17.86 -2.53
N LYS A 175 -8.16 17.32 -1.38
CA LYS A 175 -7.04 17.83 -0.58
C LYS A 175 -5.70 17.26 -1.04
N VAL A 176 -5.73 16.02 -1.55
CA VAL A 176 -4.53 15.28 -1.95
C VAL A 176 -4.08 15.63 -3.36
N TRP A 177 -5.03 15.74 -4.30
CA TRP A 177 -4.76 16.12 -5.69
C TRP A 177 -5.10 17.59 -5.88
N ASP A 178 -6.37 17.89 -6.14
CA ASP A 178 -6.94 19.23 -6.26
C ASP A 178 -8.47 19.12 -6.49
N GLU A 179 -9.15 20.25 -6.68
CA GLU A 179 -10.59 20.29 -6.93
C GLU A 179 -11.04 19.63 -8.24
N GLU A 180 -10.16 19.53 -9.25
CA GLU A 180 -10.46 18.99 -10.58
C GLU A 180 -10.38 17.45 -10.60
N HIS A 181 -9.33 16.91 -9.98
CA HIS A 181 -9.05 15.48 -9.89
C HIS A 181 -9.79 14.82 -8.72
N GLY A 182 -10.12 15.57 -7.66
CA GLY A 182 -10.94 15.13 -6.53
C GLY A 182 -12.44 15.11 -6.83
N THR A 183 -12.88 14.60 -7.98
CA THR A 183 -14.29 14.61 -8.39
C THR A 183 -14.86 13.22 -8.61
N ASN A 184 -16.18 13.07 -8.47
CA ASN A 184 -16.87 11.82 -8.78
C ASN A 184 -16.55 11.34 -10.21
N ARG A 185 -16.56 12.26 -11.17
CA ARG A 185 -16.28 11.96 -12.58
C ARG A 185 -14.86 11.44 -12.77
N TYR A 186 -13.87 12.04 -12.11
CA TYR A 186 -12.48 11.62 -12.22
C TYR A 186 -12.25 10.24 -11.57
N LEU A 187 -12.79 10.02 -10.37
CA LEU A 187 -12.69 8.71 -9.71
C LEU A 187 -13.36 7.59 -10.53
N HIS A 188 -14.49 7.87 -11.19
CA HIS A 188 -15.12 6.92 -12.11
C HIS A 188 -14.35 6.71 -13.41
N ARG A 189 -13.53 7.68 -13.83
CA ARG A 189 -12.60 7.52 -14.95
C ARG A 189 -11.44 6.59 -14.58
N LEU A 190 -10.90 6.72 -13.37
CA LEU A 190 -9.89 5.80 -12.83
C LEU A 190 -10.45 4.38 -12.67
N PHE A 191 -11.69 4.25 -12.16
CA PHE A 191 -12.31 2.96 -11.91
C PHE A 191 -13.56 2.76 -12.79
N PRO A 192 -13.39 2.42 -14.09
CA PRO A 192 -14.50 2.39 -15.06
C PRO A 192 -15.54 1.29 -14.78
N ARG A 193 -15.18 0.20 -14.07
CA ARG A 193 -16.11 -0.91 -13.80
C ARG A 193 -16.93 -0.68 -12.53
N GLY A 194 -17.86 0.26 -12.62
CA GLY A 194 -18.80 0.54 -11.53
C GLY A 194 -18.26 1.48 -10.46
N GLY A 195 -17.16 2.20 -10.74
CA GLY A 195 -16.61 3.25 -9.89
C GLY A 195 -15.72 2.76 -8.75
N PRO A 196 -15.15 3.70 -7.97
CA PRO A 196 -14.23 3.37 -6.88
C PRO A 196 -14.90 2.53 -5.77
N GLN A 197 -16.21 2.66 -5.56
CA GLN A 197 -16.99 1.85 -4.61
C GLN A 197 -17.16 0.38 -5.00
N LYS A 198 -17.03 0.03 -6.29
CA LYS A 198 -17.11 -1.36 -6.76
C LYS A 198 -15.73 -1.88 -7.12
N GLN A 199 -15.17 -1.38 -8.21
CA GLN A 199 -13.87 -1.81 -8.71
C GLN A 199 -12.73 -1.41 -7.77
N GLY A 200 -12.75 -0.20 -7.21
CA GLY A 200 -11.74 0.24 -6.25
C GLY A 200 -11.73 -0.61 -4.97
N ASN A 201 -12.90 -0.82 -4.35
CA ASN A 201 -13.04 -1.67 -3.16
C ASN A 201 -12.59 -3.11 -3.42
N ARG A 202 -12.98 -3.68 -4.57
CA ARG A 202 -12.57 -5.03 -4.97
C ARG A 202 -11.05 -5.15 -5.14
N LEU A 203 -10.43 -4.21 -5.86
CA LEU A 203 -8.97 -4.16 -6.03
C LEU A 203 -8.24 -3.90 -4.70
N ALA A 204 -8.88 -3.19 -3.77
CA ALA A 204 -8.43 -2.99 -2.40
C ALA A 204 -8.59 -4.23 -1.51
N GLY A 205 -9.16 -5.33 -2.00
CA GLY A 205 -9.39 -6.55 -1.23
C GLY A 205 -10.48 -6.41 -0.18
N LEU A 206 -11.33 -5.39 -0.29
CA LEU A 206 -12.46 -5.18 0.60
C LEU A 206 -13.63 -6.04 0.13
N LEU A 207 -14.18 -6.83 1.03
CA LEU A 207 -15.32 -7.70 0.76
C LEU A 207 -16.57 -6.90 0.38
N ARG A 208 -17.44 -7.51 -0.42
CA ARG A 208 -18.74 -6.92 -0.74
C ARG A 208 -19.53 -6.67 0.54
N THR A 209 -20.09 -5.47 0.68
CA THR A 209 -21.02 -5.17 1.77
C THR A 209 -22.30 -5.98 1.58
N LYS A 210 -22.82 -6.59 2.64
CA LYS A 210 -24.12 -7.27 2.58
C LYS A 210 -25.21 -6.19 2.47
N GLY A 211 -25.84 -6.03 1.31
CA GLY A 211 -27.03 -5.18 1.15
C GLY A 211 -27.20 -4.40 -0.16
N GLU A 212 -26.24 -4.41 -1.09
CA GLU A 212 -26.42 -3.78 -2.40
C GLU A 212 -26.98 -4.80 -3.41
N HIS A 213 -28.30 -4.75 -3.62
CA HIS A 213 -29.02 -5.38 -4.73
C HIS A 213 -29.31 -4.34 -5.81
#